data_AF-A0A318NDS3-F1
#
_entry.id   AF-A0A318NDS3-F1
#
_cell.length_a   1.000
_cell.length_b   1.000
_cell.length_c   1.000
_cell.angle_alpha   90.00
_cell.angle_beta   90.00
_cell.angle_gamma   90.00
#
_symmetry.space_group_name_H-M   'P 1'
#
loop_
_entity.id
_entity.type
_entity.pdbx_description
1 polymer ?
#
loop_
_entity_poly.entity_id
_entity_poly.type
_entity_poly.pdbx_seq_one_letter_code
_entity_poly.pdbx_strand_id
1 'polypeptide(L)' 'MVSAKIVVAGGFGVGKTTLVGAISEITPLTTEALMTAAGVGIDDPSKVPGKETTTVAMDFGRITMAQDL' A
#
# COMPACT_ATOMS: atom_id res chain seq x y z
N MET A 1 14.11 14.99 -18.18
CA MET A 1 13.68 13.76 -17.48
C MET A 1 12.50 14.15 -16.60
N VAL A 2 11.30 13.62 -16.87
CA VAL A 2 10.10 13.91 -16.07
C VAL A 2 10.05 12.90 -14.93
N SER A 3 9.71 13.37 -13.73
CA SER A 3 9.43 12.51 -12.58
C SER A 3 7.95 12.64 -12.24
N ALA A 4 7.27 11.51 -12.12
CA ALA A 4 5.88 11.45 -11.68
C ALA A 4 5.81 11.00 -10.21
N LYS A 5 4.88 11.58 -9.45
CA LYS A 5 4.49 11.07 -8.14
C LYS A 5 3.11 10.44 -8.29
N ILE A 6 3.02 9.14 -8.07
CA ILE A 6 1.77 8.37 -8.18
C ILE A 6 1.31 8.00 -6.77
N VAL A 7 0.03 8.24 -6.50
CA VAL A 7 -0.61 7.86 -5.23
C VAL A 7 -1.59 6.73 -5.49
N VAL A 8 -1.41 5.62 -4.78
CA VAL A 8 -2.34 4.49 -4.78
C VAL A 8 -3.22 4.59 -3.53
N ALA A 9 -4.52 4.82 -3.72
CA ALA A 9 -5.50 4.96 -2.66
C ALA A 9 -6.64 3.94 -2.79
N GLY A 10 -7.30 3.61 -1.68
CA GLY A 10 -8.37 2.61 -1.65
C GLY A 10 -8.64 2.08 -0.24
N GLY A 11 -9.74 1.33 -0.08
CA GLY A 11 -10.18 0.79 1.21
C GLY A 11 -9.22 -0.23 1.85
N PHE A 12 -9.56 -0.70 3.04
CA PHE A 12 -8.82 -1.73 3.74
C PHE A 12 -8.78 -3.05 2.95
N GLY A 13 -7.65 -3.76 3.00
CA GLY A 13 -7.52 -5.10 2.40
C GLY A 13 -7.48 -5.17 0.86
N VAL A 14 -7.64 -4.06 0.12
CA VAL A 14 -7.73 -4.08 -1.37
C VAL A 14 -6.40 -4.31 -2.09
N GLY A 15 -5.29 -4.59 -1.38
CA GLY A 15 -4.00 -4.95 -1.99
C GLY A 15 -3.04 -3.79 -2.32
N LYS A 16 -3.21 -2.60 -1.73
CA LYS A 16 -2.36 -1.42 -1.99
C LYS A 16 -0.87 -1.68 -1.73
N THR A 17 -0.54 -2.17 -0.54
CA THR A 17 0.84 -2.50 -0.13
C THR A 17 1.43 -3.59 -1.01
N THR A 18 0.62 -4.60 -1.34
CA THR A 18 1.01 -5.65 -2.28
C THR A 18 1.35 -5.08 -3.65
N LEU A 19 0.54 -4.16 -4.19
CA LEU A 19 0.80 -3.52 -5.47
C LEU A 19 2.12 -2.74 -5.45
N VAL A 20 2.32 -1.86 -4.45
CA VAL A 20 3.55 -1.08 -4.33
C VAL A 20 4.77 -2.00 -4.24
N GLY A 21 4.69 -3.09 -3.47
CA GLY A 21 5.75 -4.08 -3.38
C GLY A 21 6.01 -4.86 -4.66
N ALA A 22 4.97 -5.17 -5.43
CA ALA A 22 5.09 -5.96 -6.65
C ALA A 22 5.74 -5.18 -7.80
N ILE A 23 5.52 -3.86 -7.89
CA ILE A 23 5.99 -3.05 -9.02
C ILE A 23 7.27 -2.26 -8.72
N SER A 24 7.67 -2.18 -7.45
CA SER A 24 8.83 -1.39 -7.05
C SER A 24 10.14 -2.10 -7.41
N GLU A 25 11.04 -1.38 -8.05
CA GLU A 25 12.41 -1.80 -8.38
C GLU A 25 13.35 -1.72 -7.16
N ILE A 26 12.93 -1.03 -6.10
CA ILE A 26 13.61 -0.98 -4.80
C ILE A 26 12.78 -1.70 -3.75
N THR A 27 13.43 -2.17 -2.68
CA THR A 27 12.70 -2.61 -1.47
C THR A 27 11.82 -1.46 -0.99
N PRO A 28 10.49 -1.62 -0.96
CA PRO A 28 9.61 -0.54 -0.55
C PRO A 28 9.85 -0.17 0.91
N LEU A 29 9.80 1.13 1.20
CA LEU A 29 9.65 1.57 2.57
C LEU A 29 8.19 1.43 2.95
N THR A 30 7.87 0.49 3.83
CA THR A 30 6.51 0.29 4.34
C THR A 30 6.41 0.83 5.76
N THR A 31 5.24 1.38 6.09
CA THR A 31 4.93 1.87 7.44
C THR A 31 3.68 1.16 7.94
N GLU A 32 3.85 -0.09 8.35
CA GLU A 32 2.78 -0.90 8.93
C GLU A 32 2.71 -0.72 10.45
N ALA A 33 1.49 -0.72 10.98
CA ALA A 33 1.24 -0.88 12.40
C ALA A 33 0.16 -1.94 12.62
N LEU A 34 0.13 -2.49 13.83
CA LEU A 34 -0.96 -3.37 14.26
C LEU A 34 -2.29 -2.64 14.11
N MET A 35 -3.30 -3.39 13.64
CA MET A 35 -4.66 -2.88 13.63
C MET A 35 -5.08 -2.51 15.05
N THR A 36 -5.67 -1.33 15.21
CA THR A 36 -6.10 -0.80 16.50
C THR A 36 -7.62 -0.74 16.59
N ALA A 37 -8.14 -0.40 17.77
CA ALA A 37 -9.58 -0.16 17.97
C ALA A 37 -10.16 0.87 16.98
N ALA A 38 -9.35 1.75 16.41
CA ALA A 38 -9.79 2.71 15.40
C ALA A 38 -10.30 2.06 14.10
N GLY A 39 -9.89 0.82 13.80
CA GLY A 39 -10.39 0.07 12.64
C GLY A 39 -11.71 -0.66 12.90
N VAL A 40 -12.17 -0.78 14.15
CA VAL A 40 -13.38 -1.55 14.51
C VAL A 40 -14.62 -0.88 13.90
N GLY A 41 -15.38 -1.64 13.10
CA GLY A 41 -16.57 -1.14 12.42
C GLY A 41 -16.31 -0.32 11.16
N ILE A 42 -15.04 -0.04 10.82
CA ILE A 42 -14.62 0.61 9.57
C ILE A 42 -14.01 -0.43 8.64
N ASP A 43 -13.06 -1.21 9.17
CA ASP A 43 -12.39 -2.28 8.45
C ASP A 43 -13.21 -3.56 8.53
N ASP A 44 -13.28 -4.29 7.42
CA ASP A 44 -13.95 -5.59 7.34
C ASP A 44 -12.90 -6.72 7.25
N PRO A 45 -12.43 -7.24 8.40
CA PRO A 45 -11.41 -8.28 8.42
C PRO A 45 -11.92 -9.63 7.91
N SER A 46 -13.24 -9.83 7.77
CA SER A 46 -13.81 -11.09 7.27
C SER A 46 -13.36 -11.43 5.85
N LYS A 47 -12.99 -10.40 5.07
CA LYS A 47 -12.56 -10.53 3.67
C LYS A 47 -11.06 -10.77 3.52
N VAL A 48 -10.27 -10.57 4.57
CA VAL A 48 -8.82 -10.74 4.58
C VAL A 48 -8.37 -11.47 5.85
N PRO A 49 -8.72 -12.76 6.01
CA PRO A 49 -8.39 -13.53 7.21
C PRO A 49 -6.87 -13.54 7.44
N GLY A 50 -6.44 -13.24 8.67
CA GLY A 50 -5.02 -13.22 9.06
C GLY A 50 -4.28 -11.92 8.75
N LYS A 51 -4.95 -10.89 8.22
CA LYS A 51 -4.36 -9.54 8.13
C LYS A 51 -4.43 -8.85 9.49
N GLU A 52 -3.29 -8.75 10.17
CA GLU A 52 -3.18 -8.16 11.52
C GLU A 52 -2.62 -6.72 11.50
N THR A 53 -2.10 -6.28 10.36
CA THR A 53 -1.48 -4.96 10.19
C THR A 53 -2.14 -4.15 9.08
N THR A 54 -2.11 -2.83 9.24
CA THR A 54 -2.55 -1.86 8.23
C THR A 54 -1.50 -0.79 8.02
N THR A 55 -1.50 -0.17 6.84
CA THR A 55 -0.59 0.94 6.48
C THR A 55 -1.06 2.21 7.18
N VAL A 56 -0.19 2.85 7.96
CA VAL A 56 -0.54 4.07 8.72
C VAL A 56 -0.09 5.35 8.04
N ALA A 57 1.02 5.31 7.29
CA ALA A 57 1.44 6.43 6.46
C ALA A 57 1.30 6.07 4.97
N MET A 58 2.40 5.72 4.29
CA MET A 58 2.39 5.38 2.87
C MET A 58 3.50 4.38 2.59
N ASP A 59 3.23 3.44 1.69
CA ASP A 59 4.28 2.59 1.14
C ASP A 59 4.98 3.38 0.02
N PHE A 60 6.31 3.43 0.08
CA PHE A 60 7.11 4.14 -0.90
C PHE A 60 7.90 3.16 -1.75
N GLY A 61 7.64 3.18 -3.06
CA GLY A 61 8.39 2.42 -4.06
C GLY A 61 8.95 3.32 -5.16
N ARG A 62 9.72 2.73 -6.07
CA ARG A 62 10.24 3.41 -7.26
C ARG A 62 10.14 2.50 -8.45
N ILE A 63 9.70 3.05 -9.58
CA ILE A 63 9.68 2.36 -10.87
C ILE A 63 10.18 3.32 -11.94
N THR A 64 10.92 2.79 -12.91
CA THR A 64 11.33 3.53 -14.10
C THR A 64 10.18 3.53 -15.10
N MET A 65 9.70 4.72 -15.47
CA MET A 65 8.64 4.86 -16.47
C MET A 65 9.21 4.70 -17.88
N ALA A 66 8.52 3.93 -18.72
CA ALA A 66 8.86 3.81 -20.13
C ALA A 66 8.67 5.17 -20.85
N GLN A 67 9.43 5.38 -21.93
CA GLN A 67 9.46 6.67 -22.64
C GLN A 67 8.20 6.95 -23.46
N ASP A 68 7.38 5.94 -23.69
CA ASP A 68 6.15 5.95 -24.49
C ASP A 68 4.86 6.00 -23.63
N LEU A 69 5.00 6.20 -22.31
CA LEU A 69 3.88 6.42 -21.40
C LEU A 69 3.40 7.88 -21.41
#